data_AF-A0A0R3L7T9-F1
#
_entry.id   AF-A0A0R3L7T9-F1
#
_cell.length_a   1.000
_cell.length_b   1.000
_cell.length_c   1.000
_cell.angle_alpha   90.00
_cell.angle_beta   90.00
_cell.angle_gamma   90.00
#
_symmetry.space_group_name_H-M   'P 1'
#
loop_
_entity.id
_entity.type
_entity.pdbx_description
1 polymer ?
#
loop_
_entity_poly.entity_id
_entity_poly.type
_entity_poly.pdbx_seq_one_letter_code
_entity_poly.pdbx_strand_id
1 'polypeptide(L)' 'MKKPRPAADEPQPRKTIRADKAPTTGYSLVVDGHFKSHHDTVEAAEEAGMALKNRFQMLQVQVYDAENKTRSMIDWPGPA' A
#
# COMPACT_ATOMS: atom_id res chain seq x y z
N MET A 1 -14.88 -8.33 47.15
CA MET A 1 -13.95 -8.82 46.11
C MET A 1 -13.91 -7.79 44.98
N LYS A 2 -12.80 -7.05 44.82
CA LYS A 2 -12.63 -6.10 43.70
C LYS A 2 -12.11 -6.88 42.49
N LYS A 3 -12.88 -6.92 41.40
CA LYS A 3 -12.41 -7.45 40.11
C LYS A 3 -11.40 -6.45 39.51
N PRO A 4 -10.20 -6.88 39.09
CA PRO A 4 -9.27 -5.99 38.42
C PRO A 4 -9.80 -5.65 37.04
N ARG A 5 -9.81 -4.35 36.72
CA ARG A 5 -10.18 -3.79 35.42
C ARG A 5 -9.01 -4.10 34.45
N PRO A 6 -9.23 -4.74 33.29
CA PRO A 6 -8.14 -5.03 32.37
C PRO A 6 -7.53 -3.71 31.90
N ALA A 7 -6.21 -3.63 31.97
CA ALA A 7 -5.44 -2.54 31.40
C ALA A 7 -5.80 -2.44 29.92
N ALA A 8 -6.35 -1.29 29.52
CA ALA A 8 -6.61 -0.99 28.13
C ALA A 8 -5.25 -0.99 27.41
N ASP A 9 -5.11 -1.89 26.44
CA ASP A 9 -4.07 -1.84 25.42
C ASP A 9 -4.01 -0.39 24.92
N GLU A 10 -2.89 0.25 25.18
CA GLU A 10 -2.62 1.62 24.74
C GLU A 10 -2.87 1.65 23.22
N PRO A 11 -3.77 2.50 22.71
CA PRO A 11 -4.04 2.53 21.28
C PRO A 11 -2.73 2.93 20.61
N GLN A 12 -2.02 1.95 20.03
CA GLN A 12 -0.81 2.18 19.26
C GLN A 12 -1.10 3.37 18.33
N PRO A 13 -0.28 4.44 18.37
CA PRO A 13 -0.54 5.61 17.56
C PRO A 13 -0.55 5.14 16.12
N ARG A 14 -1.76 5.04 15.55
CA ARG A 14 -1.92 4.80 14.12
C ARG A 14 -1.14 5.92 13.48
N LYS A 15 -0.02 5.59 12.81
CA LYS A 15 0.71 6.53 11.96
C LYS A 15 -0.22 6.89 10.81
N THR A 16 -1.20 7.75 11.10
CA THR A 16 -2.11 8.30 10.11
C THR A 16 -1.29 9.33 9.36
N ILE A 17 -0.54 8.86 8.37
CA ILE A 17 0.08 9.71 7.37
C ILE A 17 -1.08 10.51 6.76
N ARG A 18 -0.98 11.84 6.79
CA ARG A 18 -1.98 12.71 6.17
C ARG A 18 -2.16 12.27 4.72
N ALA A 19 -3.40 12.02 4.30
CA ALA A 19 -3.73 11.53 2.96
C ALA A 19 -3.18 12.41 1.82
N ASP A 20 -2.98 13.71 2.08
CA ASP A 20 -2.43 14.67 1.13
C ASP A 20 -0.92 14.58 0.94
N LYS A 21 -0.19 13.93 1.87
CA LYS A 21 1.25 13.80 1.77
C LYS A 21 1.58 12.50 1.06
N ALA A 22 2.22 12.65 -0.11
CA ALA A 22 2.93 11.54 -0.73
C ALA A 22 3.83 10.89 0.34
N PRO A 23 3.84 9.54 0.41
CA PRO A 23 4.73 8.83 1.31
C PRO A 23 6.15 9.36 1.12
N THR A 24 6.88 9.50 2.21
CA THR A 24 8.23 10.12 2.18
C THR A 24 9.31 9.07 1.93
N THR A 25 9.00 7.80 2.16
CA THR A 25 9.88 6.64 2.05
C THR A 25 9.04 5.44 1.61
N GLY A 26 9.64 4.45 0.97
CA GLY A 26 8.99 3.19 0.58
C GLY A 26 8.20 3.28 -0.74
N TYR A 27 7.34 2.30 -0.96
CA TYR A 27 6.60 2.11 -2.19
C TYR A 27 5.10 2.19 -1.94
N SER A 28 4.33 2.69 -2.90
CA SER A 28 2.88 2.75 -2.77
C SER A 28 2.17 2.30 -4.02
N LEU A 29 1.13 1.49 -3.84
CA LEU A 29 0.31 1.05 -4.94
C LEU A 29 -0.65 2.16 -5.35
N VAL A 30 -0.57 2.56 -6.60
CA VAL A 30 -1.46 3.52 -7.25
C VAL A 30 -2.39 2.75 -8.16
N VAL A 31 -3.69 2.87 -7.91
CA VAL A 31 -4.74 2.21 -8.70
C VAL A 31 -5.64 3.29 -9.26
N ASP A 32 -5.75 3.36 -10.59
CA ASP A 32 -6.50 4.39 -11.33
C ASP A 32 -6.17 5.81 -10.83
N GLY A 33 -4.88 6.08 -10.64
CA GLY A 33 -4.37 7.38 -10.19
C GLY A 33 -4.47 7.64 -8.68
N HIS A 34 -5.01 6.71 -7.88
CA HIS A 34 -5.18 6.87 -6.45
C HIS A 34 -4.27 5.96 -5.63
N PHE A 35 -3.61 6.50 -4.60
CA PHE A 35 -2.85 5.72 -3.64
C PHE A 35 -3.78 4.83 -2.81
N LYS A 36 -3.52 3.51 -2.81
CA LYS A 36 -4.35 2.51 -2.10
C LYS A 36 -3.62 1.90 -0.91
N SER A 37 -2.38 1.47 -1.10
CA SER A 37 -1.58 0.77 -0.09
C SER A 37 -0.14 1.25 -0.10
N HIS A 38 0.51 1.11 1.05
CA HIS A 38 1.92 1.40 1.26
C HIS A 38 2.67 0.09 1.54
N HIS A 39 3.88 -0.02 1.00
CA HIS A 39 4.74 -1.19 1.08
C HIS A 39 6.18 -0.73 1.36
N ASP A 40 6.91 -1.49 2.17
CA ASP A 40 8.30 -1.15 2.49
C ASP A 40 9.26 -1.45 1.32
N THR A 41 8.93 -2.44 0.48
CA THR A 41 9.76 -2.89 -0.65
C THR A 41 9.02 -2.85 -1.98
N VAL A 42 9.79 -2.73 -3.08
CA VAL A 42 9.25 -2.72 -4.44
C VAL A 42 8.61 -4.06 -4.78
N GLU A 43 9.25 -5.17 -4.41
CA GLU A 43 8.76 -6.53 -4.66
C GLU A 43 7.36 -6.74 -4.05
N ALA A 44 7.15 -6.28 -2.81
CA ALA A 44 5.86 -6.41 -2.14
C ALA A 44 4.77 -5.55 -2.82
N ALA A 45 5.13 -4.37 -3.33
CA ALA A 45 4.20 -3.52 -4.08
C ALA A 45 3.87 -4.11 -5.46
N GLU A 46 4.87 -4.69 -6.13
CA GLU A 46 4.71 -5.35 -7.43
C GLU A 46 3.87 -6.63 -7.32
N GLU A 47 4.12 -7.47 -6.32
CA GLU A 47 3.32 -8.67 -6.06
C GLU A 47 1.86 -8.32 -5.77
N ALA A 48 1.63 -7.32 -4.90
CA ALA A 48 0.29 -6.84 -4.60
C ALA A 48 -0.41 -6.30 -5.85
N GLY A 49 0.32 -5.58 -6.70
CA GLY A 49 -0.21 -5.03 -7.93
C GLY A 49 -0.45 -6.07 -9.03
N MET A 50 0.40 -7.08 -9.16
CA MET A 50 0.19 -8.24 -10.03
C MET A 50 -1.03 -9.04 -9.59
N ALA A 51 -1.18 -9.30 -8.28
CA ALA A 51 -2.37 -9.97 -7.73
C ALA A 51 -3.67 -9.17 -7.97
N LEU A 52 -3.57 -7.84 -8.05
CA LEU A 52 -4.70 -6.97 -8.38
C LEU A 52 -5.01 -7.01 -9.87
N LYS A 53 -3.99 -6.93 -10.74
CA LYS A 53 -4.12 -7.06 -12.19
C LYS A 53 -4.68 -8.42 -12.62
N ASN A 54 -4.25 -9.50 -11.98
CA ASN A 54 -4.77 -10.84 -12.25
C ASN A 54 -6.28 -10.93 -11.98
N ARG A 55 -6.76 -10.30 -10.90
CA ARG A 55 -8.18 -10.26 -10.55
C ARG A 55 -8.97 -9.25 -11.39
N PHE A 56 -8.38 -8.11 -11.70
CA PHE A 56 -9.01 -6.98 -12.36
C PHE A 56 -8.11 -6.40 -13.44
N GLN A 57 -8.09 -7.09 -14.59
CA GLN A 57 -7.17 -6.78 -15.70
C GLN A 57 -7.35 -5.35 -16.24
N MET A 58 -8.57 -4.81 -16.13
CA MET A 58 -8.93 -3.46 -16.59
C MET A 58 -8.34 -2.31 -15.74
N LEU A 59 -7.92 -2.56 -14.49
CA LEU A 59 -7.43 -1.50 -13.61
C LEU A 59 -6.05 -1.02 -14.05
N GLN A 60 -5.78 0.30 -13.97
CA GLN A 60 -4.44 0.83 -14.14
C GLN A 60 -3.70 0.74 -12.81
N VAL A 61 -2.76 -0.21 -12.72
CA VAL A 61 -1.97 -0.45 -11.51
C VAL A 61 -0.54 0.04 -11.73
N GLN A 62 -0.07 0.91 -10.84
CA GLN A 62 1.29 1.45 -10.86
C GLN A 62 1.89 1.35 -9.46
N VAL A 63 3.21 1.18 -9.38
CA VAL A 63 3.98 1.31 -8.15
C VAL A 63 4.60 2.70 -8.14
N TYR A 64 4.30 3.47 -7.11
CA TYR A 64 4.95 4.75 -6.83
C TYR A 64 6.12 4.52 -5.88
N ASP A 65 7.31 4.90 -6.33
CA ASP A 65 8.50 5.01 -5.50
C ASP A 65 8.50 6.39 -4.84
N ALA A 66 8.42 6.43 -3.51
CA ALA A 66 8.43 7.67 -2.75
C ALA A 66 9.79 8.37 -2.76
N GLU A 67 10.88 7.61 -2.79
CA GLU A 67 12.24 8.12 -2.70
C GLU A 67 12.64 8.79 -4.02
N ASN A 68 12.40 8.11 -5.14
CA ASN A 68 12.67 8.62 -6.47
C ASN A 68 11.52 9.47 -7.04
N LYS A 69 10.35 9.45 -6.40
CA LYS A 69 9.11 10.09 -6.86
C LYS A 69 8.68 9.64 -8.26
N THR A 70 9.06 8.43 -8.65
CA THR A 70 8.76 7.82 -9.95
C THR A 70 7.56 6.89 -9.85
N ARG A 71 6.94 6.60 -11.00
CA ARG A 71 5.82 5.67 -11.12
C ARG A 71 6.18 4.62 -12.17
N SER A 72 6.06 3.36 -11.79
CA SER A 72 6.28 2.21 -12.68
C SER A 72 4.96 1.50 -12.91
N MET A 73 4.56 1.35 -14.17
CA MET A 73 3.35 0.61 -14.50
C MET A 73 3.60 -0.90 -14.39
N ILE A 74 2.69 -1.60 -13.73
CA ILE A 74 2.72 -3.07 -13.72
C ILE A 74 1.99 -3.55 -14.96
N ASP A 75 2.76 -4.15 -15.86
CA ASP A 75 2.20 -4.87 -16.98
C ASP A 75 1.83 -6.30 -16.56
N TRP A 76 0.67 -6.77 -17.01
CA TRP A 76 0.24 -8.13 -16.77
C TRP A 76 0.42 -8.92 -18.07
N PRO A 77 1.36 -9.86 -18.15
CA PRO A 77 1.68 -10.57 -19.40
C PRO A 77 0.57 -11.54 -19.88
N GLY A 78 -0.60 -11.57 -19.24
CA GLY A 78 -1.65 -12.54 -19.50
C GLY A 78 -1.33 -13.91 -18.87
N PRO A 79 -2.30 -14.83 -18.78
CA PRO A 79 -2.01 -16.21 -18.40
C PRO A 79 -1.15 -16.87 -19.49
N ALA A 80 -0.05 -17.51 -19.06
CA ALA A 80 0.76 -18.42 -19.88
C ALA A 80 0.00 -19.71 -20.22
#